data_AF-A0A964MBJ4-F1
#
_entry.id   AF-A0A964MBJ4-F1
#
_cell.length_a   1.000
_cell.length_b   1.000
_cell.length_c   1.000
_cell.angle_alpha   90.00
_cell.angle_beta   90.00
_cell.angle_gamma   90.00
#
_symmetry.space_group_name_H-M   'P 1'
#
loop_
_entity.id
_entity.type
_entity.pdbx_description
1 polymer ?
#
loop_
_entity_poly.entity_id
_entity_poly.type
_entity_poly.pdbx_seq_one_letter_code
_entity_poly.pdbx_strand_id
1 'polypeptide(L)' 'MLIVGTGDPGLMRVDGDLRDHCAANGIELAVLPTAQAVDEYNRRQGAGGTVVAALHLTC' A
#
# COMPACT_ATOMS: atom_id res chain seq x y z
N MET A 1 0.22 -9.17 2.18
CA MET A 1 0.85 -7.90 1.76
C MET A 1 -0.10 -6.74 2.05
N LEU A 2 0.43 -5.62 2.55
CA LEU A 2 -0.27 -4.36 2.70
C LEU A 2 0.19 -3.35 1.62
N ILE A 3 -0.75 -2.77 0.90
CA ILE A 3 -0.50 -1.69 -0.08
C ILE A 3 -1.12 -0.40 0.47
N VAL A 4 -0.34 0.68 0.52
CA VAL A 4 -0.80 2.00 0.95
C VAL A 4 -0.80 2.96 -0.23
N GLY A 5 -1.98 3.44 -0.60
CA GLY A 5 -2.19 4.52 -1.56
C GLY A 5 -2.05 5.88 -0.87
N THR A 6 -1.13 6.71 -1.36
CA THR A 6 -0.75 8.00 -0.75
C THR A 6 -1.55 9.20 -1.26
N GLY A 7 -2.62 8.94 -2.02
CA GLY A 7 -3.46 9.96 -2.62
C GLY A 7 -3.11 10.26 -4.08
N ASP A 8 -3.70 11.35 -4.57
CA ASP A 8 -3.43 11.98 -5.85
C ASP A 8 -3.12 13.46 -5.59
N PRO A 9 -1.86 13.93 -5.72
CA PRO A 9 -0.74 13.32 -6.45
C PRO A 9 0.21 12.45 -5.58
N GLY A 10 -0.21 11.99 -4.41
CA GLY A 10 0.64 11.14 -3.54
C GLY A 10 1.38 11.90 -2.43
N LEU A 11 0.73 12.89 -1.82
CA LEU A 11 1.34 13.78 -0.82
C LEU A 11 1.37 13.19 0.59
N MET A 12 0.53 12.20 0.88
CA MET A 12 0.49 11.55 2.19
C MET A 12 1.81 10.82 2.45
N ARG A 13 2.48 11.17 3.55
CA ARG A 13 3.70 10.48 3.99
C ARG A 13 3.34 9.39 4.99
N VAL A 14 3.86 8.21 4.73
CA VAL A 14 3.79 7.09 5.66
C VAL A 14 4.90 7.23 6.69
N ASP A 15 4.57 7.04 7.96
CA ASP A 15 5.52 7.07 9.07
C ASP A 15 6.59 5.96 8.92
N GLY A 16 7.81 6.26 9.36
CA GLY A 16 8.90 5.26 9.41
C GLY A 16 8.55 4.08 10.30
N ASP A 17 7.87 4.34 11.42
CA ASP A 17 7.45 3.32 12.38
C ASP A 17 6.51 2.28 11.75
N LEU A 18 5.75 2.65 10.69
CA LEU A 18 4.89 1.69 9.98
C LEU A 18 5.73 0.62 9.27
N ARG A 19 6.87 1.01 8.65
CA ARG A 19 7.74 0.06 7.94
C ARG A 19 8.31 -0.96 8.91
N ASP A 20 8.79 -0.48 10.05
CA ASP A 20 9.37 -1.32 11.10
C ASP A 20 8.31 -2.24 11.70
N HIS A 21 7.11 -1.72 11.97
CA HIS A 21 5.99 -2.51 12.47
C HIS A 21 5.58 -3.60 11.46
N CYS A 22 5.45 -3.27 10.17
CA CYS A 22 5.13 -4.25 9.14
C CYS A 22 6.23 -5.33 9.04
N ALA A 23 7.50 -4.94 9.00
CA ALA A 23 8.62 -5.88 8.92
C ALA A 23 8.67 -6.82 10.14
N ALA A 24 8.49 -6.28 11.35
CA ALA A 24 8.47 -7.05 12.59
C ALA A 24 7.34 -8.09 12.63
N ASN A 25 6.24 -7.85 11.91
CA ASN A 25 5.10 -8.75 11.81
C ASN A 25 5.09 -9.61 10.53
N GLY A 26 6.16 -9.61 9.75
CA GLY A 26 6.23 -10.38 8.50
C GLY A 26 5.28 -9.89 7.40
N ILE A 27 4.86 -8.63 7.47
CA ILE A 27 3.97 -7.99 6.51
C ILE A 27 4.80 -7.29 5.44
N GLU A 28 4.74 -7.78 4.21
CA GLU A 28 5.26 -7.05 3.04
C GLU A 28 4.43 -5.77 2.85
N LEU A 29 5.12 -4.61 2.80
CA LEU A 29 4.51 -3.28 2.67
C LEU A 29 4.93 -2.61 1.33
N ALA A 30 3.96 -2.12 0.57
CA ALA A 30 4.18 -1.21 -0.56
C ALA A 30 3.51 0.14 -0.30
N VAL A 31 4.20 1.24 -0.60
CA VAL A 31 3.68 2.61 -0.48
C VAL A 31 3.80 3.28 -1.83
N LEU A 32 2.67 3.65 -2.43
CA LEU A 32 2.58 4.12 -3.82
C LEU A 32 1.56 5.28 -3.93
N PRO A 33 1.64 6.14 -4.96
CA PRO A 33 0.50 6.96 -5.38
C PRO A 33 -0.75 6.09 -5.59
N THR A 34 -1.93 6.60 -5.27
CA THR A 34 -3.15 5.77 -5.21
C THR A 34 -3.47 5.08 -6.54
N ALA A 35 -3.24 5.73 -7.68
CA ALA A 35 -3.41 5.10 -9.00
C ALA A 35 -2.54 3.82 -9.14
N GLN A 36 -1.26 3.90 -8.77
CA GLN A 36 -0.33 2.77 -8.83
C GLN A 36 -0.65 1.70 -7.77
N ALA A 37 -1.15 2.11 -6.60
CA ALA A 37 -1.59 1.19 -5.55
C ALA A 37 -2.76 0.31 -6.03
N VAL A 38 -3.71 0.89 -6.78
CA VAL A 38 -4.83 0.16 -7.38
C VAL A 38 -4.35 -0.86 -8.40
N ASP A 39 -3.44 -0.48 -9.29
CA ASP A 39 -2.88 -1.39 -10.30
C ASP A 39 -2.15 -2.58 -9.65
N GLU A 40 -1.33 -2.32 -8.63
CA GLU A 40 -0.61 -3.37 -7.91
C GLU A 40 -1.56 -4.29 -7.13
N TYR A 41 -2.61 -3.72 -6.51
CA TYR A 41 -3.63 -4.51 -5.83
C TYR A 41 -4.32 -5.46 -6.81
N ASN A 42 -4.79 -4.96 -7.95
CA ASN A 42 -5.50 -5.76 -8.96
C ASN A 42 -4.62 -6.90 -9.49
N ARG A 43 -3.34 -6.63 -9.73
CA ARG A 43 -2.37 -7.64 -10.15
C ARG A 43 -2.20 -8.74 -9.10
N ARG A 44 -2.05 -8.37 -7.83
CA ARG A 44 -1.84 -9.31 -6.70
C ARG A 44 -3.10 -10.12 -6.39
N GLN A 45 -4.26 -9.48 -6.39
CA GLN A 45 -5.55 -10.14 -6.18
C GLN A 45 -5.80 -11.15 -7.30
N GLY A 46 -5.53 -10.79 -8.55
CA GLY A 46 -5.66 -11.69 -9.71
C GLY A 46 -4.73 -12.92 -9.66
N ALA A 47 -3.60 -12.81 -8.95
CA ALA A 47 -2.67 -13.93 -8.73
C ALA A 47 -3.06 -14.86 -7.56
N GLY A 48 -4.17 -14.60 -6.87
CA GLY A 48 -4.69 -15.45 -5.78
C GLY A 48 -3.99 -15.28 -4.42
N GLY A 49 -3.19 -14.23 -4.24
CA GLY A 49 -2.53 -13.93 -2.96
C GLY A 49 -3.41 -13.15 -1.99
N THR A 50 -3.13 -13.25 -0.69
CA THR A 50 -3.75 -12.38 0.34
C THR A 50 -3.13 -10.99 0.29
N VAL A 51 -3.90 -10.03 -0.22
CA VAL A 51 -3.52 -8.62 -0.35
C VAL A 51 -4.58 -7.72 0.27
N VAL A 52 -4.13 -6.67 0.97
CA VAL A 52 -4.98 -5.64 1.57
C VAL A 52 -4.48 -4.28 1.07
N ALA A 53 -5.40 -3.39 0.70
CA ALA A 53 -5.09 -2.02 0.30
C ALA A 53 -5.74 -1.00 1.24
N ALA A 54 -4.95 -0.02 1.69
CA ALA A 54 -5.43 1.18 2.37
C ALA A 54 -5.23 2.36 1.41
N LEU A 55 -6.32 2.92 0.90
CA LEU A 55 -6.28 3.91 -0.17
C LEU A 55 -6.74 5.27 0.33
N HIS A 56 -5.82 6.24 0.35
CA HIS A 56 -6.21 7.64 0.42
C HIS A 56 -6.69 8.10 -0.96
N LEU A 57 -7.86 8.74 -1.04
CA LEU A 57 -8.51 9.04 -2.32
C LEU A 57 -8.18 10.44 -2.87
N THR A 58 -7.65 11.34 -2.04
CA THR A 58 -7.36 12.74 -2.41
C THR A 58 -5.93 13.13 -2.03
N CYS A 59 -5.58 14.41 -2.11
CA CYS A 59 -4.40 14.98 -1.42
C CYS A 59 -4.55 14.85 0.09
#